data_AF-A0A9R1TQK5-F1
#
_entry.id   AF-A0A9R1TQK5-F1
#
_cell.length_a   1.000
_cell.length_b   1.000
_cell.length_c   1.000
_cell.angle_alpha   90.00
_cell.angle_beta   90.00
_cell.angle_gamma   90.00
#
_symmetry.space_group_name_H-M   'P 1'
#
loop_
_entity.id
_entity.type
_entity.pdbx_description
1 polymer ?
#
loop_
_entity_poly.entity_id
_entity_poly.type
_entity_poly.pdbx_seq_one_letter_code
_entity_poly.pdbx_strand_id
1 'polypeptide(L)'
;MFGTLRSKFQTVQDGISASLRGFSLSDSPKTKKSLHVGKVNYGAGADILHHFQLQWNELHELAEENATKSREVDILIGGIYERLDRQWSSINILNGTLAAIPKINNDIQNLMDQIGSLEEAFEEVEAALYRLEDLNETLELQNRQLDHRFQLALYKEKKLAELDSVRAELARDHKERVLQQELRQQKTLKERQETFDKVFQGELENYKVTGSVPKIVSPHKGPTLEEIVLENDSTDFDEFLES
;
A
#
# COMPACT_ATOMS: atom_id res chain seq x y z
N MET A 1 -12.29 -30.44 -83.48
CA MET A 1 -12.82 -29.33 -84.31
C MET A 1 -11.84 -28.92 -85.43
N PHE A 2 -11.27 -29.89 -86.17
CA PHE A 2 -10.37 -29.64 -87.31
C PHE A 2 -10.98 -30.02 -88.68
N GLY A 3 -12.08 -30.79 -88.69
CA GLY A 3 -12.77 -31.20 -89.92
C GLY A 3 -13.50 -30.05 -90.62
N THR A 4 -14.05 -29.12 -89.85
CA THR A 4 -14.77 -27.93 -90.38
C THR A 4 -13.82 -26.99 -91.11
N LEU A 5 -12.60 -26.77 -90.61
CA LEU A 5 -11.57 -25.95 -91.27
C LEU A 5 -11.06 -26.60 -92.57
N ARG A 6 -10.86 -27.93 -92.58
CA ARG A 6 -10.48 -28.68 -93.78
C ARG A 6 -11.55 -28.63 -94.87
N SER A 7 -12.83 -28.74 -94.51
CA SER A 7 -13.92 -28.61 -95.49
C SER A 7 -13.96 -27.23 -96.13
N LYS A 8 -13.74 -26.16 -95.34
CA LYS A 8 -13.73 -24.78 -95.87
C LYS A 8 -12.55 -24.54 -96.81
N PHE A 9 -11.38 -25.11 -96.52
CA PHE A 9 -10.22 -25.02 -97.41
C PHE A 9 -10.47 -25.76 -98.73
N GLN A 10 -11.11 -26.94 -98.67
CA GLN A 10 -11.48 -27.69 -99.88
C GLN A 10 -12.51 -26.93 -100.73
N THR A 11 -13.54 -26.34 -100.11
CA THR A 11 -14.53 -25.52 -100.84
C THR A 11 -13.90 -24.29 -101.51
N VAL A 12 -12.91 -23.65 -100.88
CA VAL A 12 -12.19 -22.52 -101.47
C VAL A 12 -11.29 -22.99 -102.62
N GLN A 13 -10.60 -24.11 -102.48
CA GLN A 13 -9.75 -24.69 -103.52
C GLN A 13 -10.56 -25.14 -104.74
N ASP A 14 -11.73 -25.75 -104.52
CA ASP A 14 -12.65 -26.15 -105.58
C ASP A 14 -13.31 -24.93 -106.25
N GLY A 15 -13.60 -23.87 -105.49
CA GLY A 15 -14.11 -22.60 -106.00
C GLY A 15 -13.10 -21.87 -106.91
N ILE A 16 -11.82 -21.86 -106.54
CA ILE A 16 -10.75 -21.28 -107.37
C ILE A 16 -10.52 -22.15 -108.62
N SER A 17 -10.55 -23.48 -108.48
CA SER A 17 -10.35 -24.40 -109.60
C SER A 17 -11.52 -24.38 -110.61
N ALA A 18 -12.75 -24.15 -110.14
CA ALA A 18 -13.92 -23.95 -110.99
C ALA A 18 -13.88 -22.61 -111.74
N SER A 19 -13.38 -21.55 -111.10
CA SER A 19 -13.21 -20.22 -111.73
C SER A 19 -12.16 -20.23 -112.85
N LEU A 20 -11.08 -21.01 -112.69
CA LEU A 20 -10.02 -21.14 -113.71
C LEU A 20 -10.42 -21.98 -114.94
N ARG A 21 -11.34 -22.95 -114.79
CA ARG A 21 -11.86 -23.72 -115.94
C ARG A 21 -12.76 -22.90 -116.88
N GLY A 22 -13.26 -21.74 -116.44
CA GLY A 22 -14.03 -20.81 -117.27
C GLY A 22 -13.21 -20.06 -118.32
N PHE A 23 -11.87 -20.15 -118.29
CA PHE A 23 -10.96 -19.47 -119.22
C PHE A 23 -10.41 -20.36 -120.35
N SER A 24 -10.91 -21.59 -120.51
CA SER A 24 -10.46 -22.49 -121.59
C SER A 24 -11.59 -22.82 -122.58
N LEU A 25 -11.82 -21.88 -123.50
CA LEU A 25 -12.47 -22.00 -124.80
C LEU A 25 -11.71 -21.02 -125.69
N SER A 26 -11.31 -21.26 -126.93
CA SER A 26 -11.38 -22.37 -127.86
C SER A 26 -10.76 -21.79 -129.13
N ASP A 27 -9.83 -22.50 -129.79
CA ASP A 27 -9.24 -22.06 -131.05
C ASP A 27 -10.31 -21.85 -132.14
N SER A 28 -10.31 -20.66 -132.77
CA SER A 28 -10.58 -20.51 -134.20
C SER A 28 -10.03 -19.18 -134.74
N PRO A 29 -9.62 -19.09 -136.02
CA PRO A 29 -8.54 -18.19 -136.42
C PRO A 29 -8.98 -16.98 -137.28
N LYS A 30 -8.13 -15.95 -137.25
CA LYS A 30 -7.96 -14.81 -138.18
C LYS A 30 -9.05 -13.72 -138.20
N THR A 31 -8.69 -12.56 -137.63
CA THR A 31 -8.60 -11.29 -138.39
C THR A 31 -7.50 -10.40 -137.80
N LYS A 32 -6.48 -10.10 -138.62
CA LYS A 32 -5.45 -9.09 -138.33
C LYS A 32 -6.10 -7.70 -138.28
N LYS A 33 -6.02 -7.01 -137.15
CA LYS A 33 -6.04 -5.55 -137.09
C LYS A 33 -4.85 -5.06 -136.28
N SER A 34 -4.15 -4.14 -136.93
CA SER A 34 -2.92 -3.46 -136.56
C SER A 34 -2.87 -3.06 -135.08
N LEU A 35 -1.76 -3.42 -134.43
CA LEU A 35 -1.33 -2.92 -133.13
C LEU A 35 -1.44 -1.40 -133.11
N HIS A 36 -2.41 -0.88 -132.36
CA HIS A 36 -2.25 0.43 -131.73
C HIS A 36 -1.59 0.14 -130.39
N VAL A 37 -0.25 0.13 -130.37
CA VAL A 37 0.51 0.16 -129.11
C VAL A 37 0.19 1.52 -128.50
N GLY A 38 -0.91 1.58 -127.74
CA GLY A 38 -1.14 2.66 -126.79
C GLY A 38 0.13 2.80 -125.96
N LYS A 39 0.45 4.00 -125.52
CA LYS A 39 1.64 4.32 -124.73
C LYS A 39 1.60 3.51 -123.41
N VAL A 40 1.99 2.24 -123.45
CA VAL A 40 2.03 1.33 -122.30
C VAL A 40 3.19 1.82 -121.46
N ASN A 41 2.89 2.31 -120.26
CA ASN A 41 3.92 2.66 -119.30
C ASN A 41 4.52 1.36 -118.73
N TYR A 42 5.62 0.91 -119.32
CA TYR A 42 6.38 -0.25 -118.83
C TYR A 42 6.93 -0.05 -117.40
N GLY A 43 6.95 1.19 -116.88
CA GLY A 43 7.34 1.54 -115.51
C GLY A 43 6.22 1.54 -114.48
N ALA A 44 4.94 1.37 -114.87
CA ALA A 44 3.81 1.47 -113.94
C ALA A 44 3.89 0.45 -112.78
N GLY A 45 4.46 -0.74 -113.02
CA GLY A 45 4.71 -1.72 -111.96
C GLY A 45 5.77 -1.28 -110.95
N ALA A 46 6.81 -0.55 -111.41
CA ALA A 46 7.84 0.01 -110.54
C ALA A 46 7.30 1.19 -109.73
N ASP A 47 6.47 2.04 -110.32
CA ASP A 47 5.83 3.17 -109.63
C ASP A 47 4.88 2.69 -108.51
N ILE A 48 4.08 1.64 -108.79
CA ILE A 48 3.20 1.01 -107.80
C ILE A 48 4.01 0.37 -106.68
N LEU A 49 5.08 -0.35 -107.01
CA LEU A 49 5.96 -0.97 -106.01
C LEU A 49 6.62 0.10 -105.13
N HIS A 50 7.11 1.19 -105.74
CA HIS A 50 7.73 2.29 -105.03
C HIS A 50 6.75 2.99 -104.08
N HIS A 51 5.50 3.19 -104.51
CA HIS A 51 4.45 3.76 -103.67
C HIS A 51 4.19 2.91 -102.42
N PHE A 52 4.00 1.59 -102.58
CA PHE A 52 3.80 0.70 -101.43
C PHE A 52 5.05 0.57 -100.56
N GLN A 53 6.25 0.62 -101.15
CA GLN A 53 7.50 0.60 -100.39
C GLN A 53 7.66 1.86 -99.53
N LEU A 54 7.29 3.04 -100.04
CA LEU A 54 7.27 4.28 -99.28
C LEU A 54 6.25 4.23 -98.13
N GLN A 55 5.02 3.79 -98.41
CA GLN A 55 3.98 3.63 -97.38
C GLN A 55 4.39 2.63 -96.29
N TRP A 56 5.03 1.53 -96.69
CA TRP A 56 5.53 0.54 -95.74
C TRP A 56 6.64 1.12 -94.87
N ASN A 57 7.54 1.91 -95.45
CA ASN A 57 8.61 2.56 -94.71
C ASN A 57 8.07 3.59 -93.70
N GLU A 58 7.11 4.41 -94.11
CA GLU A 58 6.43 5.36 -93.22
C GLU A 58 5.70 4.64 -92.07
N LEU A 59 4.97 3.56 -92.38
CA LEU A 59 4.31 2.75 -91.35
C LEU A 59 5.31 2.13 -90.37
N HIS A 60 6.46 1.69 -90.86
CA HIS A 60 7.52 1.13 -90.02
C HIS A 60 8.11 2.18 -89.08
N GLU A 61 8.43 3.38 -89.60
CA GLU A 61 8.95 4.50 -88.80
C GLU A 61 7.95 4.92 -87.71
N LEU A 62 6.67 5.06 -88.05
CA LEU A 62 5.61 5.35 -87.08
C LEU A 62 5.44 4.23 -86.03
N ALA A 63 5.59 2.98 -86.43
CA ALA A 63 5.52 1.85 -85.52
C ALA A 63 6.71 1.82 -84.55
N GLU A 64 7.92 2.16 -85.02
CA GLU A 64 9.11 2.29 -84.16
C GLU A 64 8.96 3.44 -83.17
N GLU A 65 8.51 4.62 -83.62
CA GLU A 65 8.28 5.76 -82.74
C GLU A 65 7.17 5.47 -81.70
N ASN A 66 6.12 4.77 -82.09
CA ASN A 66 5.09 4.35 -81.14
C ASN A 66 5.65 3.33 -80.12
N ALA A 67 6.51 2.41 -80.55
CA ALA A 67 7.14 1.44 -79.67
C ALA A 67 8.12 2.11 -78.67
N THR A 68 8.86 3.14 -79.10
CA THR A 68 9.75 3.89 -78.19
C THR A 68 8.94 4.69 -77.17
N LYS A 69 7.92 5.44 -77.59
CA LYS A 69 7.02 6.16 -76.69
C LYS A 69 6.30 5.22 -75.71
N SER A 70 5.82 4.07 -76.17
CA SER A 70 5.19 3.07 -75.30
C SER A 70 6.17 2.55 -74.24
N ARG A 71 7.44 2.37 -74.57
CA ARG A 71 8.48 1.95 -73.61
C ARG A 71 8.76 3.03 -72.57
N GLU A 72 8.81 4.29 -72.98
CA GLU A 72 9.00 5.42 -72.04
C GLU A 72 7.85 5.51 -71.04
N VAL A 73 6.61 5.36 -71.52
CA VAL A 73 5.42 5.32 -70.66
C VAL A 73 5.48 4.14 -69.69
N ASP A 74 5.88 2.95 -70.15
CA ASP A 74 6.01 1.77 -69.30
C ASP A 74 7.03 1.99 -68.16
N ILE A 75 8.19 2.60 -68.47
CA ILE A 75 9.20 2.95 -67.45
C ILE A 75 8.63 3.93 -66.42
N LEU A 76 7.88 4.96 -66.85
CA LEU A 76 7.26 5.92 -65.95
C LEU A 76 6.20 5.26 -65.05
N ILE A 77 5.37 4.39 -65.62
CA ILE A 77 4.35 3.64 -64.88
C ILE A 77 5.01 2.72 -63.84
N GLY A 78 6.07 1.99 -64.22
CA GLY A 78 6.84 1.16 -63.29
C GLY A 78 7.42 1.98 -62.13
N GLY A 79 7.99 3.14 -62.43
CA GLY A 79 8.51 4.05 -61.40
C GLY A 79 7.43 4.60 -60.45
N ILE A 80 6.23 4.89 -60.96
CA ILE A 80 5.09 5.30 -60.13
C ILE A 80 4.63 4.14 -59.25
N TYR A 81 4.53 2.94 -59.80
CA TYR A 81 4.11 1.74 -59.06
C TYR A 81 5.06 1.45 -57.90
N GLU A 82 6.37 1.45 -58.13
CA GLU A 82 7.35 1.25 -57.05
C GLU A 82 7.25 2.30 -55.96
N ARG A 83 7.04 3.58 -56.32
CA ARG A 83 6.86 4.66 -55.33
C ARG A 83 5.59 4.44 -54.52
N LEU A 84 4.50 4.08 -55.18
CA LEU A 84 3.23 3.83 -54.52
C LEU A 84 3.33 2.66 -53.55
N ASP A 85 3.98 1.56 -53.95
CA ASP A 85 4.18 0.39 -53.11
C ASP A 85 5.02 0.71 -51.87
N ARG A 86 6.10 1.49 -52.02
CA ARG A 86 6.91 1.98 -50.88
C ARG A 86 6.11 2.87 -49.93
N GLN A 87 5.31 3.80 -50.47
CA GLN A 87 4.47 4.67 -49.66
C GLN A 87 3.39 3.86 -48.92
N TRP A 88 2.76 2.91 -49.60
CA TRP A 88 1.78 2.00 -49.03
C TRP A 88 2.36 1.18 -47.87
N SER A 89 3.53 0.58 -48.09
CA SER A 89 4.26 -0.15 -47.05
C SER A 89 4.58 0.74 -45.84
N SER A 90 5.04 1.97 -46.07
CA SER A 90 5.33 2.94 -45.01
C SER A 90 4.08 3.32 -44.21
N ILE A 91 2.96 3.56 -44.90
CA ILE A 91 1.67 3.84 -44.26
C ILE A 91 1.20 2.65 -43.43
N ASN A 92 1.38 1.43 -43.93
CA ASN A 92 0.94 0.23 -43.23
C ASN A 92 1.76 0.01 -41.93
N ILE A 93 3.07 0.26 -41.97
CA ILE A 93 3.92 0.24 -40.77
C ILE A 93 3.47 1.32 -39.78
N LEU A 94 3.24 2.56 -40.25
CA LEU A 94 2.77 3.65 -39.41
C LEU A 94 1.41 3.35 -38.77
N ASN A 95 0.49 2.76 -39.53
CA ASN A 95 -0.81 2.37 -39.01
C ASN A 95 -0.67 1.25 -37.95
N GLY A 96 0.25 0.30 -38.17
CA GLY A 96 0.58 -0.72 -37.19
C GLY A 96 1.15 -0.15 -35.88
N THR A 97 2.04 0.84 -35.95
CA THR A 97 2.57 1.49 -34.75
C THR A 97 1.52 2.36 -34.06
N LEU A 98 0.68 3.06 -34.82
CA LEU A 98 -0.41 3.87 -34.29
C LEU A 98 -1.46 3.02 -33.57
N ALA A 99 -1.74 1.82 -34.08
CA ALA A 99 -2.63 0.85 -33.45
C ALA A 99 -2.12 0.33 -32.09
N ALA A 100 -0.81 0.48 -31.79
CA ALA A 100 -0.25 0.11 -30.48
C ALA A 100 -0.47 1.18 -29.40
N ILE A 101 -0.74 2.45 -29.77
CA ILE A 101 -0.91 3.55 -28.82
C ILE A 101 -2.03 3.30 -27.80
N PRO A 102 -3.23 2.82 -28.19
CA PRO A 102 -4.29 2.54 -27.22
C PRO A 102 -3.89 1.51 -26.17
N LYS A 103 -3.08 0.51 -26.55
CA LYS A 103 -2.56 -0.49 -25.61
C LYS A 103 -1.61 0.16 -24.59
N ILE A 104 -0.67 0.99 -25.07
CA ILE A 104 0.24 1.74 -24.18
C ILE A 104 -0.56 2.64 -23.23
N ASN A 105 -1.60 3.32 -23.73
CA ASN A 105 -2.43 4.17 -22.89
C ASN A 105 -3.19 3.37 -21.81
N ASN A 106 -3.69 2.19 -22.15
CA ASN A 106 -4.33 1.29 -21.20
C ASN A 106 -3.33 0.77 -20.14
N ASP A 107 -2.11 0.43 -20.57
CA ASP A 107 -1.05 0.00 -19.66
C ASP A 107 -0.65 1.13 -18.69
N ILE A 108 -0.58 2.38 -19.19
CA ILE A 108 -0.35 3.57 -18.35
C ILE A 108 -1.49 3.78 -17.35
N GLN A 109 -2.76 3.63 -17.78
CA GLN A 109 -3.90 3.76 -16.88
C GLN A 109 -3.87 2.70 -15.77
N ASN A 110 -3.58 1.44 -16.13
CA ASN A 110 -3.44 0.37 -15.15
C ASN A 110 -2.32 0.65 -14.13
N LEU A 111 -1.19 1.19 -14.57
CA LEU A 111 -0.10 1.59 -13.68
C LEU A 111 -0.52 2.74 -12.76
N MET A 112 -1.30 3.70 -13.28
CA MET A 112 -1.84 4.81 -12.48
C MET A 112 -2.79 4.29 -11.40
N ASP A 113 -3.68 3.35 -11.74
CA ASP A 113 -4.61 2.75 -10.79
C ASP A 113 -3.89 1.93 -9.71
N GLN A 114 -2.81 1.21 -10.10
CA GLN A 114 -1.94 0.49 -9.16
C GLN A 114 -1.21 1.43 -8.21
N ILE A 115 -0.71 2.56 -8.72
CA ILE A 115 -0.07 3.59 -7.88
C ILE A 115 -1.08 4.17 -6.90
N GLY A 116 -2.30 4.49 -7.34
CA GLY A 116 -3.35 4.98 -6.45
C GLY A 116 -3.74 3.97 -5.37
N SER A 117 -3.84 2.69 -5.73
CA SER A 117 -4.11 1.62 -4.75
C SER A 117 -2.98 1.45 -3.73
N LEU A 118 -1.74 1.66 -4.16
CA LEU A 118 -0.57 1.60 -3.29
C LEU A 118 -0.51 2.79 -2.33
N GLU A 119 -0.87 3.99 -2.80
CA GLU A 119 -1.00 5.19 -1.98
C GLU A 119 -2.04 5.00 -0.87
N GLU A 120 -3.23 4.48 -1.19
CA GLU A 120 -4.26 4.15 -0.21
C GLU A 120 -3.76 3.15 0.85
N ALA A 121 -3.03 2.10 0.42
CA ALA A 121 -2.44 1.13 1.33
C ALA A 121 -1.39 1.76 2.26
N PHE A 122 -0.60 2.72 1.76
CA PHE A 122 0.35 3.46 2.59
C PHE A 122 -0.37 4.33 3.62
N GLU A 123 -1.43 5.05 3.24
CA GLU A 123 -2.24 5.83 4.17
C GLU A 123 -2.85 4.94 5.27
N GLU A 124 -3.34 3.75 4.93
CA GLU A 124 -3.87 2.79 5.92
C GLU A 124 -2.79 2.32 6.89
N VAL A 125 -1.59 2.00 6.39
CA VAL A 125 -0.44 1.59 7.22
C VAL A 125 0.01 2.73 8.12
N GLU A 126 0.11 3.95 7.62
CA GLU A 126 0.44 5.14 8.42
C GLU A 126 -0.59 5.37 9.52
N ALA A 127 -1.89 5.28 9.21
CA ALA A 127 -2.95 5.40 10.21
C ALA A 127 -2.89 4.28 11.27
N ALA A 128 -2.54 3.06 10.87
CA ALA A 128 -2.35 1.95 11.80
C ALA A 128 -1.12 2.17 12.71
N LEU A 129 -0.03 2.72 12.17
CA LEU A 129 1.16 3.07 12.94
C LEU A 129 0.88 4.15 13.98
N TYR A 130 0.14 5.21 13.61
CA TYR A 130 -0.27 6.24 14.57
C TYR A 130 -1.10 5.65 15.72
N ARG A 131 -2.07 4.78 15.43
CA ARG A 131 -2.86 4.11 16.48
C ARG A 131 -2.00 3.21 17.38
N LEU A 132 -0.98 2.56 16.81
CA LEU A 132 -0.06 1.71 17.57
C LEU A 132 0.80 2.55 18.51
N GLU A 133 1.27 3.71 18.05
CA GLU A 133 2.01 4.67 18.87
C GLU A 133 1.18 5.17 20.04
N ASP A 134 -0.05 5.64 19.80
CA ASP A 134 -1.00 6.06 20.84
C ASP A 134 -1.25 4.96 21.90
N LEU A 135 -1.41 3.71 21.43
CA LEU A 135 -1.62 2.56 22.31
C LEU A 135 -0.38 2.28 23.15
N ASN A 136 0.81 2.37 22.56
CA ASN A 136 2.06 2.16 23.26
C ASN A 136 2.31 3.22 24.34
N GLU A 137 2.06 4.50 24.04
CA GLU A 137 2.13 5.58 25.03
C GLU A 137 1.14 5.36 26.19
N THR A 138 -0.09 4.96 25.85
CA THR A 138 -1.12 4.64 26.86
C THR A 138 -0.68 3.50 27.77
N LEU A 139 -0.10 2.44 27.20
CA LEU A 139 0.41 1.29 27.95
C LEU A 139 1.58 1.70 28.85
N GLU A 140 2.50 2.51 28.35
CA GLU A 140 3.64 3.00 29.13
C GLU A 140 3.17 3.85 30.32
N LEU A 141 2.17 4.71 30.12
CA LEU A 141 1.56 5.51 31.17
C LEU A 141 0.85 4.63 32.23
N GLN A 142 0.12 3.60 31.80
CA GLN A 142 -0.51 2.65 32.71
C GLN A 142 0.52 1.88 33.54
N ASN A 143 1.63 1.44 32.94
CA ASN A 143 2.72 0.78 33.65
C ASN A 143 3.33 1.71 34.70
N ARG A 144 3.64 2.97 34.34
CA ARG A 144 4.15 3.96 35.31
C ARG A 144 3.18 4.18 36.47
N GLN A 145 1.88 4.27 36.21
CA GLN A 145 0.87 4.40 37.26
C GLN A 145 0.83 3.18 38.18
N LEU A 146 0.97 1.98 37.63
CA LEU A 146 1.02 0.74 38.41
C LEU A 146 2.27 0.71 39.30
N ASP A 147 3.44 1.02 38.74
CA ASP A 147 4.69 1.11 39.50
C ASP A 147 4.60 2.10 40.66
N HIS A 148 4.05 3.29 40.42
CA HIS A 148 3.84 4.28 41.49
C HIS A 148 2.85 3.79 42.56
N ARG A 149 1.75 3.13 42.16
CA ARG A 149 0.81 2.52 43.12
C ARG A 149 1.48 1.43 43.95
N PHE A 150 2.31 0.60 43.34
CA PHE A 150 3.06 -0.44 44.02
C PHE A 150 4.06 0.16 45.02
N GLN A 151 4.82 1.19 44.61
CA GLN A 151 5.74 1.91 45.49
C GLN A 151 5.01 2.56 46.69
N LEU A 152 3.85 3.17 46.46
CA LEU A 152 3.02 3.75 47.53
C LEU A 152 2.51 2.68 48.51
N ALA A 153 2.07 1.53 48.00
CA ALA A 153 1.64 0.42 48.84
C ALA A 153 2.80 -0.10 49.72
N LEU A 154 3.97 -0.30 49.12
CA LEU A 154 5.19 -0.72 49.84
C LEU A 154 5.59 0.29 50.91
N TYR A 155 5.54 1.59 50.58
CA TYR A 155 5.86 2.65 51.52
C TYR A 155 4.88 2.68 52.70
N LYS A 156 3.58 2.54 52.43
CA LYS A 156 2.54 2.47 53.45
C LYS A 156 2.76 1.27 54.38
N GLU A 157 3.04 0.10 53.83
CA GLU A 157 3.34 -1.10 54.61
C GLU A 157 4.58 -0.91 55.50
N LYS A 158 5.66 -0.36 54.94
CA LYS A 158 6.87 -0.02 55.70
C LYS A 158 6.56 0.95 56.85
N LYS A 159 5.74 1.97 56.61
CA LYS A 159 5.34 2.94 57.65
C LYS A 159 4.46 2.34 58.73
N LEU A 160 3.57 1.41 58.39
CA LEU A 160 2.80 0.67 59.38
C LEU A 160 3.71 -0.21 60.24
N ALA A 161 4.66 -0.91 59.64
CA ALA A 161 5.64 -1.71 60.38
C ALA A 161 6.52 -0.85 61.32
N GLU A 162 6.97 0.33 60.86
CA GLU A 162 7.69 1.31 61.69
C GLU A 162 6.83 1.78 62.88
N LEU A 163 5.55 2.10 62.65
CA LEU A 163 4.62 2.52 63.70
C LEU A 163 4.41 1.40 64.72
N ASP A 164 4.16 0.17 64.26
CA ASP A 164 3.98 -0.99 65.14
C ASP A 164 5.24 -1.27 65.98
N SER A 165 6.43 -1.10 65.40
CA SER A 165 7.70 -1.18 66.13
C SER A 165 7.79 -0.13 67.23
N VAL A 166 7.51 1.14 66.93
CA VAL A 166 7.53 2.24 67.92
C VAL A 166 6.48 2.02 69.01
N ARG A 167 5.29 1.52 68.65
CA ARG A 167 4.23 1.20 69.61
C ARG A 167 4.64 0.07 70.54
N ALA A 168 5.30 -0.97 70.02
CA ALA A 168 5.84 -2.07 70.82
C ALA A 168 6.94 -1.60 71.78
N GLU A 169 7.86 -0.74 71.31
CA GLU A 169 8.89 -0.12 72.16
C GLU A 169 8.27 0.75 73.26
N LEU A 170 7.32 1.61 72.93
CA LEU A 170 6.63 2.46 73.91
C LEU A 170 5.89 1.63 74.96
N ALA A 171 5.21 0.55 74.55
CA ALA A 171 4.54 -0.36 75.47
C ALA A 171 5.53 -1.09 76.39
N ARG A 172 6.70 -1.47 75.88
CA ARG A 172 7.79 -2.07 76.67
C ARG A 172 8.32 -1.07 77.69
N ASP A 173 8.62 0.15 77.26
CA ASP A 173 9.11 1.23 78.12
C ASP A 173 8.09 1.61 79.20
N HIS A 174 6.80 1.63 78.86
CA HIS A 174 5.73 1.88 79.83
C HIS A 174 5.65 0.77 80.87
N LYS A 175 5.66 -0.51 80.45
CA LYS A 175 5.70 -1.66 81.38
C LYS A 175 6.91 -1.60 82.31
N GLU A 176 8.09 -1.25 81.79
CA GLU A 176 9.29 -1.09 82.59
C GLU A 176 9.16 0.05 83.61
N ARG A 177 8.64 1.21 83.20
CA ARG A 177 8.40 2.35 84.10
C ARG A 177 7.40 2.03 85.20
N VAL A 178 6.29 1.35 84.87
CA VAL A 178 5.28 0.90 85.85
C VAL A 178 5.93 -0.05 86.85
N LEU A 179 6.69 -1.05 86.39
CA LEU A 179 7.38 -1.99 87.27
C LEU A 179 8.41 -1.29 88.18
N GLN A 180 9.17 -0.32 87.65
CA GLN A 180 10.08 0.49 88.46
C GLN A 180 9.32 1.31 89.52
N GLN A 181 8.16 1.87 89.18
CA GLN A 181 7.32 2.63 90.11
C GLN A 181 6.72 1.73 91.20
N GLU A 182 6.22 0.55 90.85
CA GLU A 182 5.75 -0.46 91.79
C GLU A 182 6.85 -0.90 92.75
N LEU A 183 8.06 -1.18 92.24
CA LEU A 183 9.21 -1.53 93.09
C LEU A 183 9.59 -0.40 94.04
N ARG A 184 9.56 0.86 93.58
CA ARG A 184 9.80 2.03 94.44
C ARG A 184 8.73 2.13 95.53
N GLN A 185 7.46 1.98 95.17
CA GLN A 185 6.35 1.99 96.14
C GLN A 185 6.48 0.86 97.17
N GLN A 186 6.79 -0.36 96.74
CA GLN A 186 7.02 -1.50 97.64
C GLN A 186 8.18 -1.25 98.61
N LYS A 187 9.30 -0.68 98.14
CA LYS A 187 10.42 -0.30 99.01
C LYS A 187 9.98 0.73 100.05
N THR A 188 9.30 1.79 99.63
CA THR A 188 8.79 2.81 100.55
C THR A 188 7.80 2.23 101.57
N LEU A 189 6.92 1.31 101.15
CA LEU A 189 5.99 0.62 102.06
C LEU A 189 6.74 -0.28 103.06
N LYS A 190 7.76 -1.00 102.61
CA LYS A 190 8.59 -1.84 103.47
C LYS A 190 9.39 -1.01 104.49
N GLU A 191 10.00 0.08 104.05
CA GLU A 191 10.70 1.03 104.93
C GLU A 191 9.75 1.65 105.98
N ARG A 192 8.53 2.01 105.57
CA ARG A 192 7.49 2.46 106.49
C ARG A 192 7.12 1.37 107.49
N GLN A 193 6.91 0.13 107.04
CA GLN A 193 6.61 -1.00 107.91
C GLN A 193 7.73 -1.26 108.92
N GLU A 194 8.99 -1.31 108.47
CA GLU A 194 10.15 -1.49 109.35
C GLU A 194 10.28 -0.34 110.37
N THR A 195 9.94 0.89 109.96
CA THR A 195 9.91 2.04 110.88
C THR A 195 8.80 1.91 111.91
N PHE A 196 7.58 1.54 111.49
CA PHE A 196 6.46 1.27 112.39
C PHE A 196 6.77 0.10 113.34
N ASP A 197 7.39 -0.96 112.87
CA ASP A 197 7.79 -2.11 113.69
C ASP A 197 8.84 -1.72 114.74
N LYS A 198 9.82 -0.88 114.38
CA LYS A 198 10.81 -0.33 115.33
C LYS A 198 10.15 0.57 116.37
N VAL A 199 9.24 1.45 115.95
CA VAL A 199 8.46 2.30 116.87
C VAL A 199 7.63 1.42 117.80
N PHE A 200 6.93 0.42 117.27
CA PHE A 200 6.13 -0.51 118.05
C PHE A 200 6.96 -1.33 119.04
N GLN A 201 8.14 -1.82 118.64
CA GLN A 201 9.06 -2.51 119.56
C GLN A 201 9.53 -1.57 120.67
N GLY A 202 9.87 -0.32 120.35
CA GLY A 202 10.20 0.69 121.35
C GLY A 202 9.03 1.01 122.29
N GLU A 203 7.80 1.10 121.77
CA GLU A 203 6.59 1.26 122.57
C GLU A 203 6.33 0.03 123.47
N LEU A 204 6.58 -1.18 122.98
CA LEU A 204 6.45 -2.42 123.74
C LEU A 204 7.49 -2.52 124.87
N GLU A 205 8.74 -2.10 124.62
CA GLU A 205 9.76 -2.02 125.66
C GLU A 205 9.42 -0.95 126.70
N ASN A 206 8.96 0.24 126.27
CA ASN A 206 8.46 1.27 127.18
C ASN A 206 7.26 0.77 127.99
N TYR A 207 6.34 0.00 127.39
CA TYR A 207 5.23 -0.63 128.10
C TYR A 207 5.71 -1.64 129.16
N LYS A 208 6.71 -2.47 128.86
CA LYS A 208 7.31 -3.39 129.83
C LYS A 208 7.95 -2.69 131.02
N VAL A 209 8.51 -1.48 130.80
CA VAL A 209 9.19 -0.70 131.85
C VAL A 209 8.20 0.15 132.66
N THR A 210 7.12 0.65 132.07
CA THR A 210 6.22 1.66 132.69
C THR A 210 4.80 1.14 132.99
N GLY A 211 4.38 -0.01 132.43
CA GLY A 211 3.10 -0.66 132.73
C GLY A 211 1.84 0.04 132.19
N SER A 212 1.98 1.06 131.34
CA SER A 212 0.86 1.82 130.77
C SER A 212 1.03 2.05 129.27
N VAL A 213 -0.02 1.80 128.49
CA VAL A 213 -0.01 1.99 127.03
C VAL A 213 -0.24 3.48 126.73
N PRO A 214 0.56 4.13 125.87
CA PRO A 214 0.26 5.48 125.40
C PRO A 214 -1.11 5.49 124.72
N LYS A 215 -2.02 6.31 125.25
CA LYS A 215 -3.31 6.58 124.60
C LYS A 215 -2.99 7.22 123.24
N ILE A 216 -3.29 6.52 122.15
CA ILE A 216 -3.17 7.08 120.80
C ILE A 216 -3.95 8.38 120.78
N VAL A 217 -3.25 9.50 120.76
CA VAL A 217 -3.85 10.80 120.48
C VAL A 217 -4.15 10.75 119.00
N SER A 218 -5.43 10.62 118.64
CA SER A 218 -5.83 10.69 117.24
C SER A 218 -5.33 12.04 116.70
N PRO A 219 -4.42 12.06 115.71
CA PRO A 219 -4.26 13.27 114.94
C PRO A 219 -5.61 13.45 114.22
N HIS A 220 -6.24 14.58 114.49
CA HIS A 220 -7.44 15.15 113.87
C HIS A 220 -8.11 14.31 112.78
N LYS A 221 -9.43 14.08 112.94
CA LYS A 221 -10.38 13.74 111.86
C LYS A 221 -9.93 14.40 110.55
N GLY A 222 -9.32 13.62 109.66
CA GLY A 222 -9.46 13.87 108.24
C GLY A 222 -10.93 13.64 107.87
N PRO A 223 -11.44 14.31 106.83
CA PRO A 223 -12.83 14.14 106.40
C PRO A 223 -13.10 12.66 106.14
N THR A 224 -14.19 12.16 106.71
CA THR A 224 -14.72 10.82 106.42
C THR A 224 -15.03 10.75 104.92
N LEU A 225 -14.87 9.59 104.30
CA LEU A 225 -15.12 9.34 102.87
C LEU A 225 -16.53 9.73 102.37
N GLU A 226 -17.46 10.05 103.27
CA GLU A 226 -18.78 10.60 102.96
C GLU A 226 -18.77 12.12 102.63
N GLU A 227 -17.64 12.82 102.84
CA GLU A 227 -17.49 14.28 102.64
C GLU A 227 -16.61 14.65 101.43
N ILE A 228 -16.09 13.67 100.68
CA ILE A 228 -15.38 13.94 99.43
C ILE A 228 -16.43 14.05 98.32
N VAL A 229 -16.87 15.27 98.04
CA VAL A 229 -17.48 15.60 96.75
C VAL A 229 -16.35 15.62 95.72
N LEU A 230 -16.27 14.58 94.88
CA LEU A 230 -15.49 14.65 93.66
C LEU A 230 -16.17 15.71 92.77
N GLU A 231 -15.59 16.90 92.68
CA GLU A 231 -15.88 17.81 91.58
C GLU A 231 -15.45 17.08 90.30
N ASN A 232 -16.46 16.58 89.60
CA ASN A 232 -16.30 15.96 88.30
C ASN A 232 -16.18 17.09 87.28
N ASP A 233 -15.04 17.78 87.28
CA ASP A 233 -14.69 18.75 86.23
C ASP A 233 -14.51 17.97 84.92
N SER A 234 -15.61 17.86 84.16
CA SER A 234 -15.62 17.21 82.85
C SER A 234 -14.83 18.02 81.81
N THR A 235 -14.40 19.24 82.13
CA THR A 235 -13.64 20.12 81.24
C THR A 235 -12.28 19.52 80.87
N ASP A 236 -11.58 18.91 81.81
CA ASP A 236 -10.28 18.26 81.55
C ASP A 236 -10.44 16.99 80.70
N PHE A 237 -11.58 16.29 80.84
CA PHE A 237 -11.87 15.09 80.06
C PHE A 237 -12.30 15.43 78.62
N ASP A 238 -13.04 16.52 78.46
CA ASP A 238 -13.45 17.04 77.14
C ASP A 238 -12.24 17.60 76.37
N GLU A 239 -11.31 18.31 77.02
CA GLU A 239 -10.06 18.78 76.39
C GLU A 239 -9.14 17.61 75.96
N PHE A 240 -9.13 16.51 76.72
CA PHE A 240 -8.38 15.30 76.36
C PHE A 240 -8.96 14.53 75.17
N LEU A 241 -10.28 14.60 74.93
CA LEU A 241 -10.93 13.92 73.81
C LEU A 241 -10.90 14.72 72.50
N GLU A 242 -10.63 16.02 72.55
CA GLU A 242 -10.47 16.89 71.37
C GLU A 242 -9.02 16.96 70.84
N SER A 243 -8.05 16.33 71.52
CA SER A 243 -6.64 16.17 71.06
C SER A 243 -6.36 14.80 70.45
#